data_AF-A0A2D5VT48-F1
#
_entry.id   AF-A0A2D5VT48-F1
#
_cell.length_a   1.000
_cell.length_b   1.000
_cell.length_c   1.000
_cell.angle_alpha   90.00
_cell.angle_beta   90.00
_cell.angle_gamma   90.00
#
_symmetry.space_group_name_H-M   'P 1'
#
loop_
_entity.id
_entity.type
_entity.pdbx_description
1 polymer ?
#
loop_
_entity_poly.entity_id
_entity_poly.type
_entity_poly.pdbx_seq_one_letter_code
_entity_poly.pdbx_strand_id
1 'polypeptide(L)'
;MPSLSSFGRRVRKLWHGADLALVGQRRERRMRMLSSLVMIVMGLLWGLFFSSRGYWAIVIMDVTIILSGVAVFALTLRNQARSANLILFGALILIVVASTLLLDPPTLMAPRATHLYLLPVAVGALMAFRDEPLWLRYGMSLFCLLLFVALAASNWRPTDLYALPDDVRIVGSWVQGVAAMALFFLLLHILQSDTAERSELDRDLRAAIREQQFVLYYQPQLNGAGRVIGAELLIRWQHPQRGLLAPGEFIDHAENTGLIIPIGQWVLEQTA
;
A
#
# COMPACT_ATOMS: atom_id res chain seq x y z
N MET A 1 -21.61 12.38 -20.67
CA MET A 1 -21.09 11.03 -20.33
C MET A 1 -19.65 10.94 -20.80
N PRO A 2 -18.66 10.65 -19.94
CA PRO A 2 -17.27 10.53 -20.40
C PRO A 2 -17.13 9.30 -21.29
N SER A 3 -16.63 9.49 -22.51
CA SER A 3 -16.49 8.42 -23.50
C SER A 3 -15.46 7.36 -23.06
N LEU A 4 -15.71 6.08 -23.39
CA LEU A 4 -14.84 4.94 -23.10
C LEU A 4 -13.37 5.16 -23.53
N SER A 5 -13.13 5.96 -24.58
CA SER A 5 -11.79 6.32 -25.06
C SER A 5 -11.03 7.25 -24.11
N SER A 6 -11.72 8.06 -23.30
CA SER A 6 -11.12 8.94 -22.30
C SER A 6 -10.71 8.18 -21.04
N PHE A 7 -11.47 7.14 -20.68
CA PHE A 7 -11.15 6.22 -19.59
C PHE A 7 -9.92 5.37 -19.93
N GLY A 8 -9.88 4.77 -21.13
CA GLY A 8 -8.74 3.98 -21.60
C GLY A 8 -7.44 4.79 -21.69
N ARG A 9 -7.50 6.05 -22.14
CA ARG A 9 -6.33 6.96 -22.11
C ARG A 9 -5.88 7.33 -20.70
N ARG A 10 -6.83 7.52 -19.76
CA ARG A 10 -6.51 7.76 -18.34
C ARG A 10 -5.80 6.55 -17.73
N VAL A 11 -6.29 5.34 -17.98
CA VAL A 11 -5.66 4.10 -17.51
C VAL A 11 -4.28 3.90 -18.14
N ARG A 12 -4.12 4.16 -19.44
CA ARG A 12 -2.83 4.03 -20.14
C ARG A 12 -1.79 5.05 -19.64
N LYS A 13 -2.18 6.28 -19.31
CA LYS A 13 -1.31 7.30 -18.68
C LYS A 13 -0.82 6.89 -17.27
N LEU A 14 -1.45 5.93 -16.60
CA LEU A 14 -0.98 5.39 -15.31
C LEU A 14 0.24 4.47 -15.48
N TRP A 15 0.46 3.95 -16.69
CA TRP A 15 1.54 3.01 -16.97
C TRP A 15 2.77 3.66 -17.60
N HIS A 16 2.59 4.66 -18.47
CA HIS A 16 3.66 5.36 -19.17
C HIS A 16 3.57 6.88 -18.99
N GLY A 17 4.51 7.44 -18.21
CA GLY A 17 4.73 8.87 -18.03
C GLY A 17 6.19 9.11 -17.63
N ALA A 18 6.85 10.07 -18.30
CA ALA A 18 8.30 10.25 -18.25
C ALA A 18 8.85 10.84 -16.94
N ASP A 19 8.01 11.32 -16.01
CA ASP A 19 8.49 11.95 -14.77
C ASP A 19 8.88 10.94 -13.68
N LEU A 20 10.13 11.01 -13.23
CA LEU A 20 10.73 10.14 -12.20
C LEU A 20 10.31 10.52 -10.76
N ALA A 21 9.94 11.78 -10.50
CA ALA A 21 9.52 12.28 -9.19
C ALA A 21 8.19 11.68 -8.67
N LEU A 22 7.43 10.99 -9.53
CA LEU A 22 6.13 10.38 -9.15
C LEU A 22 6.21 8.86 -9.05
N VAL A 23 7.40 8.25 -9.12
CA VAL A 23 7.55 6.78 -9.18
C VAL A 23 7.06 6.10 -7.91
N GLY A 24 7.32 6.66 -6.72
CA GLY A 24 6.83 6.14 -5.45
C GLY A 24 5.29 6.13 -5.37
N GLN A 25 4.66 7.29 -5.62
CA GLN A 25 3.21 7.42 -5.66
C GLN A 25 2.56 6.52 -6.72
N ARG A 26 3.22 6.28 -7.86
CA ARG A 26 2.76 5.34 -8.90
C ARG A 26 2.79 3.90 -8.42
N ARG A 27 3.87 3.47 -7.74
CA ARG A 27 3.98 2.09 -7.21
C ARG A 27 2.87 1.81 -6.21
N GLU A 28 2.66 2.70 -5.25
CA GLU A 28 1.57 2.56 -4.28
C GLU A 28 0.19 2.54 -4.94
N ARG A 29 -0.02 3.41 -5.93
CA ARG A 29 -1.28 3.45 -6.69
C ARG A 29 -1.51 2.16 -7.48
N ARG A 30 -0.46 1.59 -8.09
CA ARG A 30 -0.52 0.31 -8.81
C ARG A 30 -0.79 -0.85 -7.87
N MET A 31 -0.11 -0.90 -6.73
CA MET A 31 -0.33 -1.92 -5.71
C MET A 31 -1.78 -1.90 -5.22
N ARG A 32 -2.33 -0.72 -4.90
CA ARG A 32 -3.75 -0.58 -4.52
C ARG A 32 -4.71 -1.05 -5.62
N MET A 33 -4.45 -0.69 -6.87
CA MET A 33 -5.28 -1.16 -7.99
C MET A 33 -5.20 -2.67 -8.18
N LEU A 34 -4.02 -3.28 -8.01
CA LEU A 34 -3.84 -4.73 -8.09
C LEU A 34 -4.60 -5.43 -6.95
N SER A 35 -4.49 -4.94 -5.70
CA SER A 35 -5.25 -5.48 -4.57
C SER A 35 -6.76 -5.41 -4.79
N SER A 36 -7.25 -4.27 -5.28
CA SER A 36 -8.66 -4.09 -5.63
C SER A 36 -9.12 -5.06 -6.73
N LEU A 37 -8.31 -5.27 -7.77
CA LEU A 37 -8.61 -6.24 -8.82
C LEU A 37 -8.67 -7.68 -8.27
N VAL A 38 -7.70 -8.05 -7.43
CA VAL A 38 -7.68 -9.37 -6.77
C VAL A 38 -8.92 -9.56 -5.91
N MET A 39 -9.34 -8.56 -5.13
CA MET A 39 -10.57 -8.62 -4.35
C MET A 39 -11.82 -8.86 -5.22
N ILE A 40 -11.94 -8.15 -6.34
CA ILE A 40 -13.08 -8.30 -7.26
C ILE A 40 -13.09 -9.70 -7.87
N VAL A 41 -11.95 -10.15 -8.41
CA VAL A 41 -11.84 -11.46 -9.08
C VAL A 41 -12.11 -12.59 -8.08
N MET A 42 -11.47 -12.54 -6.90
CA MET A 42 -11.63 -13.56 -5.88
C MET A 42 -13.06 -13.60 -5.33
N GLY A 43 -13.66 -12.44 -5.08
CA GLY A 43 -15.06 -12.35 -4.65
C GLY A 43 -16.03 -12.87 -5.71
N LEU A 44 -15.78 -12.65 -7.00
CA LEU A 44 -16.61 -13.21 -8.08
C LEU A 44 -16.49 -14.74 -8.15
N LEU A 45 -15.27 -15.27 -8.06
CA LEU A 45 -15.01 -16.72 -8.10
C LEU A 45 -15.71 -17.45 -6.95
N TRP A 46 -15.51 -16.97 -5.71
CA TRP A 46 -16.13 -17.58 -4.53
C TRP A 46 -17.62 -17.30 -4.45
N GLY A 47 -18.07 -16.10 -4.80
CA GLY A 47 -19.50 -15.75 -4.80
C GLY A 47 -20.31 -16.65 -5.74
N LEU A 48 -19.79 -16.96 -6.93
CA LEU A 48 -20.42 -17.91 -7.85
C LEU A 48 -20.44 -19.34 -7.30
N PHE A 49 -19.33 -19.79 -6.72
CA PHE A 49 -19.22 -21.11 -6.10
C PHE A 49 -20.22 -21.28 -4.95
N PHE A 50 -20.28 -20.33 -4.03
CA PHE A 50 -21.17 -20.41 -2.86
C PHE A 50 -22.64 -20.17 -3.20
N SER A 51 -22.94 -19.37 -4.22
CA SER A 51 -24.29 -19.22 -4.75
C SER A 51 -24.84 -20.55 -5.26
N SER A 52 -24.03 -21.33 -5.98
CA SER A 52 -24.43 -22.65 -6.47
C SER A 52 -24.72 -23.67 -5.35
N ARG A 53 -24.21 -23.42 -4.14
CA ARG A 53 -24.40 -24.26 -2.95
C ARG A 53 -25.48 -23.76 -2.01
N GLY A 54 -26.12 -22.62 -2.32
CA GLY A 54 -27.19 -22.03 -1.49
C GLY A 54 -26.68 -21.32 -0.22
N TYR A 55 -25.38 -21.03 -0.11
CA TYR A 55 -24.81 -20.39 1.08
C TYR A 55 -24.89 -18.86 1.02
N TRP A 56 -26.11 -18.33 1.12
CA TRP A 56 -26.39 -16.91 0.89
C TRP A 56 -25.67 -15.95 1.83
N ALA A 57 -25.40 -16.34 3.09
CA ALA A 57 -24.64 -15.48 4.01
C ALA A 57 -23.21 -15.22 3.52
N ILE A 58 -22.55 -16.24 2.95
CA ILE A 58 -21.21 -16.12 2.39
C ILE A 58 -21.25 -15.31 1.08
N VAL A 59 -22.27 -15.53 0.25
CA VAL A 59 -22.47 -14.75 -0.98
C VAL A 59 -22.61 -13.25 -0.68
N ILE A 60 -23.31 -12.87 0.39
CA ILE A 60 -23.43 -11.46 0.82
C ILE A 60 -22.06 -10.88 1.21
N MET A 61 -21.23 -11.66 1.89
CA MET A 61 -19.85 -11.28 2.22
C MET A 61 -19.03 -11.07 0.94
N ASP A 62 -19.11 -11.99 -0.03
CA ASP A 62 -18.42 -11.91 -1.33
C ASP A 62 -18.86 -10.69 -2.15
N VAL A 63 -20.16 -10.40 -2.18
CA VAL A 63 -20.70 -9.18 -2.80
C VAL A 63 -20.15 -7.92 -2.13
N THR A 64 -20.04 -7.91 -0.80
CA THR A 64 -19.47 -6.79 -0.05
C THR A 64 -17.99 -6.56 -0.40
N ILE A 65 -17.23 -7.64 -0.62
CA ILE A 65 -15.83 -7.58 -1.05
C ILE A 65 -15.72 -7.02 -2.47
N ILE A 66 -16.58 -7.45 -3.38
CA ILE A 66 -16.62 -6.94 -4.76
C ILE A 66 -16.93 -5.44 -4.76
N LEU A 67 -17.97 -5.01 -4.03
CA LEU A 67 -18.36 -3.60 -3.92
C LEU A 67 -17.24 -2.75 -3.31
N SER A 68 -16.60 -3.26 -2.26
CA SER A 68 -15.43 -2.61 -1.64
C SER A 68 -14.27 -2.51 -2.62
N GLY A 69 -13.99 -3.58 -3.38
CA GLY A 69 -12.96 -3.60 -4.42
C GLY A 69 -13.23 -2.54 -5.50
N VAL A 70 -14.46 -2.44 -5.99
CA VAL A 70 -14.86 -1.40 -6.96
C VAL A 70 -14.72 0.01 -6.39
N ALA A 71 -15.11 0.21 -5.12
CA ALA A 71 -14.95 1.49 -4.44
C ALA A 71 -13.46 1.88 -4.29
N VAL A 72 -12.61 0.95 -3.86
CA VAL A 72 -11.15 1.14 -3.78
C VAL A 72 -10.58 1.51 -5.14
N PHE A 73 -10.99 0.82 -6.22
CA PHE A 73 -10.56 1.14 -7.58
C PHE A 73 -10.94 2.58 -7.97
N ALA A 74 -12.21 2.93 -7.77
CA ALA A 74 -12.74 4.26 -8.12
C ALA A 74 -12.06 5.39 -7.32
N LEU A 75 -11.84 5.20 -6.02
CA LEU A 75 -11.13 6.16 -5.16
C LEU A 75 -9.65 6.29 -5.55
N THR A 76 -9.02 5.18 -5.91
CA THR A 76 -7.64 5.17 -6.42
C THR A 76 -7.54 5.90 -7.76
N LEU A 77 -8.58 5.84 -8.61
CA LEU A 77 -8.66 6.66 -9.83
C LEU A 77 -8.84 8.16 -9.54
N ARG A 78 -9.52 8.51 -8.45
CA ARG A 78 -9.73 9.89 -7.98
C ARG A 78 -8.57 10.46 -7.14
N ASN A 79 -7.47 9.71 -7.01
CA ASN A 79 -6.31 10.08 -6.18
C ASN A 79 -6.64 10.24 -4.68
N GLN A 80 -7.70 9.59 -4.20
CA GLN A 80 -8.13 9.62 -2.80
C GLN A 80 -7.54 8.44 -2.04
N ALA A 81 -6.21 8.46 -1.85
CA ALA A 81 -5.40 7.40 -1.24
C ALA A 81 -5.92 6.97 0.15
N ARG A 82 -6.16 7.94 1.04
CA ARG A 82 -6.63 7.69 2.40
C ARG A 82 -7.95 6.93 2.44
N SER A 83 -8.94 7.40 1.68
CA SER A 83 -10.27 6.79 1.63
C SER A 83 -10.23 5.41 0.99
N ALA A 84 -9.41 5.21 -0.04
CA ALA A 84 -9.19 3.90 -0.65
C ALA A 84 -8.57 2.91 0.36
N ASN A 85 -7.55 3.34 1.12
CA ASN A 85 -6.93 2.50 2.14
C ASN A 85 -7.91 2.13 3.26
N LEU A 86 -8.73 3.08 3.73
CA LEU A 86 -9.72 2.79 4.77
C LEU A 86 -10.73 1.72 4.35
N ILE A 87 -11.24 1.80 3.11
CA ILE A 87 -12.15 0.78 2.58
C ILE A 87 -11.42 -0.56 2.40
N LEU A 88 -10.20 -0.53 1.85
CA LEU A 88 -9.41 -1.74 1.62
C LEU A 88 -9.15 -2.51 2.91
N PHE A 89 -8.57 -1.86 3.92
CA PHE A 89 -8.26 -2.51 5.19
C PHE A 89 -9.51 -2.86 5.99
N GLY A 90 -10.54 -2.01 5.98
CA GLY A 90 -11.82 -2.32 6.61
C GLY A 90 -12.48 -3.57 6.00
N ALA A 91 -12.48 -3.69 4.67
CA ALA A 91 -13.01 -4.87 3.99
C ALA A 91 -12.17 -6.13 4.26
N LEU A 92 -10.84 -6.02 4.29
CA LEU A 92 -9.94 -7.13 4.64
C LEU A 92 -10.12 -7.62 6.08
N ILE A 93 -10.34 -6.71 7.03
CA ILE A 93 -10.63 -7.09 8.41
C ILE A 93 -12.00 -7.77 8.49
N LEU A 94 -13.02 -7.17 7.85
CA LEU A 94 -14.37 -7.71 7.86
C LEU A 94 -14.42 -9.13 7.28
N ILE A 95 -13.78 -9.38 6.13
CA ILE A 95 -13.74 -10.72 5.51
C ILE A 95 -13.01 -11.71 6.40
N VAL A 96 -11.86 -11.36 6.98
CA VAL A 96 -11.10 -12.27 7.83
C VAL A 96 -11.90 -12.63 9.08
N VAL A 97 -12.54 -11.65 9.72
CA VAL A 97 -13.39 -11.88 10.90
C VAL A 97 -14.61 -12.72 10.54
N ALA A 98 -15.35 -12.36 9.49
CA ALA A 98 -16.54 -13.09 9.07
C ALA A 98 -16.20 -14.53 8.65
N SER A 99 -15.12 -14.73 7.90
CA SER A 99 -14.65 -16.06 7.49
C SER A 99 -14.22 -16.88 8.70
N THR A 100 -13.54 -16.27 9.68
CA THR A 100 -13.17 -16.93 10.93
C THR A 100 -14.39 -17.38 11.73
N LEU A 101 -15.42 -16.54 11.84
CA LEU A 101 -16.60 -16.84 12.65
C LEU A 101 -17.58 -17.82 11.98
N LEU A 102 -17.66 -17.80 10.63
CA LEU A 102 -18.62 -18.61 9.87
C LEU A 102 -18.02 -19.91 9.35
N LEU A 103 -16.79 -19.88 8.82
CA LEU A 103 -16.19 -20.99 8.06
C LEU A 103 -15.17 -21.81 8.88
N ASP A 104 -14.49 -21.17 9.84
CA ASP A 104 -13.35 -21.77 10.56
C ASP A 104 -13.54 -21.80 12.09
N PRO A 105 -14.51 -22.59 12.59
CA PRO A 105 -14.76 -22.73 14.01
C PRO A 105 -13.70 -23.61 14.69
N PRO A 106 -13.18 -23.27 15.88
CA PRO A 106 -12.21 -24.12 16.56
C PRO A 106 -12.85 -25.46 16.97
N THR A 107 -12.23 -26.58 16.58
CA THR A 107 -12.65 -27.93 16.98
C THR A 107 -11.49 -28.64 17.68
N LEU A 108 -11.77 -29.76 18.34
CA LEU A 108 -10.73 -30.59 18.98
C LEU A 108 -9.72 -31.15 17.96
N MET A 109 -10.15 -31.32 16.71
CA MET A 109 -9.34 -31.91 15.63
C MET A 109 -8.56 -30.86 14.83
N ALA A 110 -9.14 -29.67 14.63
CA ALA A 110 -8.54 -28.63 13.82
C ALA A 110 -8.63 -27.26 14.51
N PRO A 111 -7.48 -26.61 14.79
CA PRO A 111 -7.48 -25.26 15.33
C PRO A 111 -7.93 -24.26 14.28
N ARG A 112 -8.48 -23.14 14.76
CA ARG A 112 -8.78 -21.97 13.95
C ARG A 112 -7.48 -21.38 13.38
N ALA A 113 -7.43 -21.12 12.09
CA ALA A 113 -6.27 -20.60 11.37
C ALA A 113 -6.59 -19.31 10.59
N THR A 114 -7.84 -19.06 10.19
CA THR A 114 -8.16 -17.90 9.32
C THR A 114 -7.84 -16.56 9.98
N HIS A 115 -8.03 -16.43 11.29
CA HIS A 115 -7.69 -15.20 12.03
C HIS A 115 -6.19 -14.84 11.99
N LEU A 116 -5.30 -15.78 11.66
CA LEU A 116 -3.86 -15.51 11.53
C LEU A 116 -3.56 -14.45 10.46
N TYR A 117 -4.43 -14.30 9.45
CA TYR A 117 -4.32 -13.24 8.43
C TYR A 117 -4.46 -11.82 9.00
N LEU A 118 -4.96 -11.65 10.23
CA LEU A 118 -4.97 -10.33 10.88
C LEU A 118 -3.56 -9.80 11.16
N LEU A 119 -2.56 -10.68 11.34
CA LEU A 119 -1.16 -10.29 11.55
C LEU A 119 -0.56 -9.59 10.32
N PRO A 120 -0.56 -10.18 9.10
CA PRO A 120 -0.10 -9.47 7.91
C PRO A 120 -0.96 -8.24 7.59
N VAL A 121 -2.28 -8.27 7.83
CA VAL A 121 -3.14 -7.09 7.63
C VAL A 121 -2.73 -5.95 8.58
N ALA A 122 -2.34 -6.24 9.82
CA ALA A 122 -1.83 -5.24 10.76
C ALA A 122 -0.54 -4.57 10.24
N VAL A 123 0.43 -5.37 9.76
CA VAL A 123 1.67 -4.84 9.16
C VAL A 123 1.37 -4.02 7.90
N GLY A 124 0.51 -4.52 7.03
CA GLY A 124 0.06 -3.79 5.84
C GLY A 124 -0.58 -2.45 6.20
N ALA A 125 -1.35 -2.40 7.30
CA ALA A 125 -1.97 -1.15 7.77
C ALA A 125 -0.92 -0.14 8.24
N LEU A 126 0.11 -0.58 8.98
CA LEU A 126 1.24 0.28 9.37
C LEU A 126 1.95 0.88 8.14
N MET A 127 2.10 0.09 7.08
CA MET A 127 2.71 0.55 5.83
C MET A 127 1.80 1.52 5.06
N ALA A 128 0.50 1.27 5.02
CA ALA A 128 -0.46 2.02 4.21
C ALA A 128 -0.89 3.35 4.85
N PHE A 129 -0.81 3.46 6.18
CA PHE A 129 -1.17 4.66 6.94
C PHE A 129 0.07 5.31 7.59
N ARG A 130 1.27 5.08 7.04
CA ARG A 130 2.54 5.53 7.62
C ARG A 130 2.65 7.07 7.78
N ASP A 131 2.10 7.81 6.82
CA ASP A 131 2.16 9.28 6.74
C ASP A 131 0.86 9.95 7.23
N GLU A 132 -0.04 9.17 7.85
CA GLU A 132 -1.32 9.62 8.39
C GLU A 132 -1.21 9.94 9.89
N PRO A 133 -2.17 10.68 10.48
CA PRO A 133 -2.11 11.02 11.91
C PRO A 133 -2.04 9.77 12.79
N LEU A 134 -1.44 9.93 13.98
CA LEU A 134 -1.15 8.88 14.95
C LEU A 134 -2.30 7.87 15.17
N TRP A 135 -3.53 8.36 15.27
CA TRP A 135 -4.71 7.52 15.48
C TRP A 135 -4.99 6.58 14.30
N LEU A 136 -4.75 7.01 13.06
CA LEU A 136 -4.94 6.18 11.87
C LEU A 136 -3.75 5.26 11.66
N ARG A 137 -2.53 5.80 11.86
CA ARG A 137 -1.26 5.10 11.70
C ARG A 137 -1.18 3.85 12.56
N TYR A 138 -1.48 3.99 13.86
CA TYR A 138 -1.40 2.87 14.80
C TYR A 138 -2.75 2.23 15.11
N GLY A 139 -3.85 2.99 15.02
CA GLY A 139 -5.17 2.51 15.46
C GLY A 139 -5.67 1.33 14.63
N MET A 140 -5.51 1.35 13.30
CA MET A 140 -5.95 0.23 12.46
C MET A 140 -5.15 -1.04 12.76
N SER A 141 -3.82 -0.91 12.89
CA SER A 141 -2.96 -2.04 13.24
C SER A 141 -3.29 -2.60 14.63
N LEU A 142 -3.47 -1.73 15.62
CA LEU A 142 -3.82 -2.15 16.98
C LEU A 142 -5.19 -2.84 17.01
N PHE A 143 -6.16 -2.33 16.25
CA PHE A 143 -7.47 -2.95 16.10
C PHE A 143 -7.38 -4.37 15.51
N CYS A 144 -6.57 -4.59 14.46
CA CYS A 144 -6.31 -5.92 13.93
C CYS A 144 -5.71 -6.87 15.00
N LEU A 145 -4.74 -6.38 15.78
CA LEU A 145 -4.10 -7.18 16.83
C LEU A 145 -5.05 -7.51 17.99
N LEU A 146 -5.91 -6.56 18.38
CA LEU A 146 -6.95 -6.81 19.39
C LEU A 146 -7.99 -7.83 18.90
N LEU A 147 -8.42 -7.72 17.64
CA LEU A 147 -9.30 -8.72 17.02
C LEU A 147 -8.63 -10.09 16.93
N PHE A 148 -7.34 -10.13 16.60
CA PHE A 148 -6.56 -11.37 16.60
C PHE A 148 -6.58 -12.03 17.98
N VAL A 149 -6.27 -11.28 19.04
CA VAL A 149 -6.31 -11.79 20.42
C VAL A 149 -7.72 -12.23 20.79
N ALA A 150 -8.75 -11.44 20.48
CA ALA A 150 -10.13 -11.77 20.79
C ALA A 150 -10.57 -13.08 20.10
N LEU A 151 -10.23 -13.27 18.83
CA LEU A 151 -10.55 -14.48 18.07
C LEU A 151 -9.67 -15.68 18.46
N ALA A 152 -8.44 -15.46 18.93
CA ALA A 152 -7.60 -16.53 19.46
C ALA A 152 -8.09 -17.01 20.84
N ALA A 153 -8.60 -16.10 21.66
CA ALA A 153 -9.05 -16.37 23.03
C ALA A 153 -10.53 -16.78 23.14
N SER A 154 -11.32 -16.69 22.07
CA SER A 154 -12.75 -16.99 22.10
C SER A 154 -13.19 -18.04 21.08
N ASN A 155 -14.04 -18.96 21.54
CA ASN A 155 -14.71 -19.95 20.70
C ASN A 155 -16.12 -19.52 20.28
N TRP A 156 -16.51 -18.29 20.61
CA TRP A 156 -17.84 -17.78 20.31
C TRP A 156 -18.04 -17.69 18.79
N ARG A 157 -19.24 -18.07 18.34
CA ARG A 157 -19.66 -17.98 16.94
C ARG A 157 -21.17 -17.73 16.85
N PRO A 158 -21.64 -17.09 15.77
CA PRO A 158 -23.05 -16.78 15.60
C PRO A 158 -23.89 -17.99 15.15
N THR A 159 -23.33 -18.88 14.32
CA THR A 159 -24.06 -20.03 13.74
C THR A 159 -23.13 -21.19 13.38
N ASP A 160 -23.67 -22.41 13.38
CA ASP A 160 -22.94 -23.63 13.04
C ASP A 160 -23.13 -24.07 11.57
N LEU A 161 -24.06 -23.42 10.86
CA LEU A 161 -24.57 -23.81 9.54
C LEU A 161 -23.53 -23.81 8.40
N TYR A 162 -22.45 -23.05 8.55
CA TYR A 162 -21.47 -22.80 7.49
C TYR A 162 -20.07 -23.37 7.80
N ALA A 163 -19.94 -24.13 8.89
CA ALA A 163 -18.68 -24.70 9.32
C ALA A 163 -18.13 -25.66 8.26
N LEU A 164 -16.85 -25.49 7.90
CA LEU A 164 -16.18 -26.45 7.02
C LEU A 164 -16.00 -27.80 7.74
N PRO A 165 -16.15 -28.94 7.04
CA PRO A 165 -15.85 -30.26 7.58
C PRO A 165 -14.40 -30.39 8.09
N ASP A 166 -14.21 -31.14 9.18
CA ASP A 166 -12.90 -31.26 9.85
C ASP A 166 -11.80 -31.88 8.96
N ASP A 167 -12.15 -32.79 8.05
CA ASP A 167 -11.23 -33.38 7.07
C ASP A 167 -10.60 -32.33 6.16
N VAL A 168 -11.40 -31.34 5.73
CA VAL A 168 -10.89 -30.20 4.94
C VAL A 168 -10.11 -29.24 5.83
N ARG A 169 -10.58 -29.02 7.08
CA ARG A 169 -9.98 -28.05 7.99
C ARG A 169 -8.61 -28.46 8.52
N ILE A 170 -8.35 -29.74 8.77
CA ILE A 170 -7.03 -30.19 9.24
C ILE A 170 -5.94 -29.76 8.25
N VAL A 171 -6.11 -30.06 6.96
CA VAL A 171 -5.17 -29.65 5.92
C VAL A 171 -5.25 -28.13 5.69
N GLY A 172 -6.46 -27.59 5.68
CA GLY A 172 -6.72 -26.16 5.50
C GLY A 172 -6.00 -25.28 6.51
N SER A 173 -5.96 -25.67 7.79
CA SER A 173 -5.32 -24.89 8.86
C SER A 173 -3.81 -24.81 8.68
N TRP A 174 -3.16 -25.87 8.21
CA TRP A 174 -1.74 -25.84 7.84
C TRP A 174 -1.48 -24.93 6.64
N VAL A 175 -2.27 -25.07 5.57
CA VAL A 175 -2.12 -24.25 4.36
C VAL A 175 -2.34 -22.77 4.68
N GLN A 176 -3.40 -22.44 5.42
CA GLN A 176 -3.70 -21.06 5.84
C GLN A 176 -2.63 -20.52 6.79
N GLY A 177 -2.16 -21.32 7.75
CA GLY A 177 -1.11 -20.92 8.68
C GLY A 177 0.21 -20.60 7.97
N VAL A 178 0.66 -21.48 7.07
CA VAL A 178 1.86 -21.26 6.26
C VAL A 178 1.70 -20.03 5.37
N ALA A 179 0.56 -19.88 4.69
CA ALA A 179 0.30 -18.74 3.82
C ALA A 179 0.24 -17.41 4.60
N ALA A 180 -0.41 -17.37 5.76
CA ALA A 180 -0.48 -16.21 6.62
C ALA A 180 0.92 -15.81 7.15
N MET A 181 1.72 -16.79 7.57
CA MET A 181 3.07 -16.54 8.09
C MET A 181 4.04 -16.10 6.98
N ALA A 182 3.95 -16.70 5.79
CA ALA A 182 4.73 -16.28 4.63
C ALA A 182 4.40 -14.84 4.22
N LEU A 183 3.11 -14.50 4.18
CA LEU A 183 2.66 -13.14 3.89
C LEU A 183 3.12 -12.15 4.97
N PHE A 184 3.04 -12.54 6.24
CA PHE A 184 3.51 -11.73 7.36
C PHE A 184 5.02 -11.46 7.28
N PHE A 185 5.82 -12.51 7.04
CA PHE A 185 7.26 -12.36 6.85
C PHE A 185 7.59 -11.45 5.66
N LEU A 186 6.92 -11.64 4.52
CA LEU A 186 7.11 -10.79 3.35
C LEU A 186 6.81 -9.32 3.64
N LEU A 187 5.69 -9.02 4.29
CA LEU A 187 5.32 -7.64 4.63
C LEU A 187 6.28 -7.03 5.65
N LEU A 188 6.72 -7.80 6.66
CA LEU A 188 7.74 -7.34 7.60
C LEU A 188 9.07 -7.04 6.90
N HIS A 189 9.48 -7.91 5.97
CA HIS A 189 10.70 -7.71 5.20
C HIS A 189 10.63 -6.40 4.38
N ILE A 190 9.50 -6.15 3.71
CA ILE A 190 9.29 -4.90 2.95
C ILE A 190 9.28 -3.68 3.89
N LEU A 191 8.64 -3.78 5.06
CA LEU A 191 8.63 -2.70 6.04
C LEU A 191 10.05 -2.37 6.55
N GLN A 192 10.87 -3.40 6.80
CA GLN A 192 12.25 -3.22 7.25
C GLN A 192 13.14 -2.62 6.16
N SER A 193 13.03 -3.10 4.91
CA SER A 193 13.81 -2.57 3.79
C SER A 193 13.47 -1.09 3.53
N ASP A 194 12.18 -0.73 3.52
CA ASP A 194 11.73 0.66 3.35
C ASP A 194 12.30 1.58 4.45
N THR A 195 12.37 1.09 5.68
CA THR A 195 12.87 1.86 6.82
C THR A 195 14.39 2.05 6.74
N ALA A 196 15.13 1.01 6.34
CA ALA A 196 16.57 1.07 6.18
C ALA A 196 16.97 2.03 5.05
N GLU A 197 16.37 1.91 3.87
CA GLU A 197 16.66 2.77 2.71
C GLU A 197 16.41 4.25 3.03
N ARG A 198 15.31 4.58 3.72
CA ARG A 198 15.01 5.96 4.14
C ARG A 198 15.99 6.47 5.19
N SER A 199 16.42 5.61 6.12
CA SER A 199 17.41 6.01 7.13
C SER A 199 18.78 6.25 6.51
N GLU A 200 19.17 5.49 5.50
CA GLU A 200 20.40 5.73 4.74
C GLU A 200 20.31 7.04 3.97
N LEU A 201 19.22 7.25 3.20
CA LEU A 201 19.01 8.47 2.43
C LEU A 201 19.01 9.74 3.31
N ASP A 202 18.44 9.69 4.51
CA ASP A 202 18.49 10.81 5.46
C ASP A 202 19.93 11.14 5.90
N ARG A 203 20.71 10.11 6.23
CA ARG A 203 22.11 10.28 6.63
C ARG A 203 22.95 10.82 5.47
N ASP A 204 22.75 10.25 4.29
CA ASP A 204 23.48 10.61 3.07
C ASP A 204 23.16 12.06 2.66
N LEU A 205 21.89 12.49 2.73
CA LEU A 205 21.53 13.89 2.45
C LEU A 205 22.13 14.87 3.46
N ARG A 206 22.16 14.52 4.75
CA ARG A 206 22.84 15.34 5.76
C ARG A 206 24.35 15.44 5.49
N ALA A 207 24.97 14.36 5.02
CA ALA A 207 26.36 14.36 4.61
C ALA A 207 26.57 15.20 3.34
N ALA A 208 25.68 15.09 2.35
CA ALA A 208 25.74 15.81 1.09
C ALA A 208 25.77 17.33 1.27
N ILE A 209 25.00 17.87 2.22
CA ILE A 209 25.02 19.31 2.55
C ILE A 209 26.38 19.70 3.13
N ARG A 210 26.91 18.93 4.09
CA ARG A 210 28.19 19.23 4.75
C ARG A 210 29.40 19.08 3.82
N GLU A 211 29.35 18.09 2.95
CA GLU A 211 30.45 17.71 2.05
C GLU A 211 30.30 18.35 0.65
N GLN A 212 29.36 19.28 0.48
CA GLN A 212 29.14 20.03 -0.77
C GLN A 212 28.95 19.12 -2.00
N GLN A 213 28.21 18.02 -1.82
CA GLN A 213 27.98 17.04 -2.89
C GLN A 213 26.88 17.46 -3.87
N PHE A 214 26.25 18.62 -3.70
CA PHE A 214 25.27 19.14 -4.64
C PHE A 214 25.93 19.96 -5.74
N VAL A 215 25.38 19.87 -6.94
CA VAL A 215 25.81 20.64 -8.11
C VAL A 215 24.60 21.22 -8.83
N LEU A 216 24.79 22.35 -9.52
CA LEU A 216 23.74 23.05 -10.24
C LEU A 216 23.93 22.92 -11.75
N TYR A 217 22.88 22.47 -12.42
CA TYR A 217 22.80 22.44 -13.88
C TYR A 217 21.91 23.59 -14.34
N TYR A 218 22.25 24.19 -15.48
CA TYR A 218 21.51 25.32 -16.04
C TYR A 218 20.80 24.88 -17.31
N GLN A 219 19.47 24.98 -17.32
CA GLN A 219 18.67 24.74 -18.51
C GLN A 219 18.28 26.08 -19.15
N PRO A 220 18.81 26.45 -20.33
CA PRO A 220 18.52 27.75 -20.94
C PRO A 220 17.04 27.86 -21.34
N GLN A 221 16.44 29.01 -21.05
CA GLN A 221 15.11 29.40 -21.51
C GLN A 221 15.25 30.30 -22.73
N LEU A 222 14.56 29.95 -23.81
CA LEU A 222 14.65 30.64 -25.10
C LEU A 222 13.38 31.44 -25.37
N ASN A 223 13.51 32.62 -25.99
CA ASN A 223 12.36 33.34 -26.54
C ASN A 223 11.92 32.74 -27.89
N GLY A 224 10.82 33.25 -28.47
CA GLY A 224 10.31 32.80 -29.77
C GLY A 224 11.27 33.00 -30.95
N ALA A 225 12.35 33.77 -30.77
CA ALA A 225 13.41 33.97 -31.75
C ALA A 225 14.65 33.10 -31.49
N GLY A 226 14.59 32.17 -30.52
CA GLY A 226 15.70 31.28 -30.18
C GLY A 226 16.83 31.93 -29.38
N ARG A 227 16.65 33.15 -28.86
CA ARG A 227 17.65 33.80 -27.98
C ARG A 227 17.42 33.40 -26.53
N VAL A 228 18.51 33.15 -25.81
CA VAL A 228 18.49 32.88 -24.37
C VAL A 228 18.00 34.12 -23.61
N ILE A 229 16.95 33.96 -22.81
CA ILE A 229 16.35 35.01 -21.97
C ILE A 229 16.51 34.72 -20.47
N GLY A 230 16.97 33.53 -20.10
CA GLY A 230 17.19 33.10 -18.73
C GLY A 230 17.66 31.65 -18.66
N ALA A 231 17.78 31.12 -17.45
CA ALA A 231 18.05 29.71 -17.23
C ALA A 231 17.29 29.21 -16.00
N GLU A 232 16.78 27.99 -16.08
CA GLU A 232 16.27 27.26 -14.93
C GLU A 232 17.41 26.52 -14.23
N LEU A 233 17.49 26.68 -12.91
CA LEU A 233 18.44 25.99 -12.06
C LEU A 233 17.90 24.62 -11.69
N LEU A 234 18.68 23.60 -12.02
CA LEU A 234 18.36 22.21 -11.78
C LEU A 234 19.40 21.62 -10.85
N ILE A 235 19.04 21.46 -9.58
CA ILE A 235 19.91 20.79 -8.60
C ILE A 235 20.15 19.34 -8.99
N ARG A 236 21.36 18.85 -8.76
CA ARG A 236 21.74 17.44 -8.85
C ARG A 236 22.58 17.09 -7.64
N TRP A 237 22.53 15.83 -7.24
CA TRP A 237 23.36 15.32 -6.15
C TRP A 237 24.42 14.40 -6.72
N GLN A 238 25.68 14.77 -6.57
CA GLN A 238 26.82 13.94 -6.91
C GLN A 238 27.12 12.97 -5.77
N HIS A 239 26.33 11.90 -5.69
CA HIS A 239 26.43 10.90 -4.63
C HIS A 239 27.70 10.06 -4.78
N PRO A 240 28.48 9.83 -3.70
CA PRO A 240 29.79 9.18 -3.78
C PRO A 240 29.73 7.75 -4.34
N GLN A 241 28.73 6.95 -3.96
CA GLN A 241 28.55 5.59 -4.51
C GLN A 241 27.56 5.50 -5.68
N ARG A 242 26.47 6.29 -5.68
CA ARG A 242 25.37 6.18 -6.66
C ARG A 242 25.54 7.07 -7.91
N GLY A 243 26.53 7.95 -7.92
CA GLY A 243 26.77 8.87 -9.03
C GLY A 243 25.82 10.07 -9.03
N LEU A 244 25.55 10.64 -10.21
CA LEU A 244 24.74 11.86 -10.33
C LEU A 244 23.24 11.54 -10.25
N LEU A 245 22.63 11.91 -9.13
CA LEU A 245 21.20 11.70 -8.86
C LEU A 245 20.37 12.93 -9.24
N ALA A 246 19.18 12.67 -9.80
CA ALA A 246 18.22 13.69 -10.15
C ALA A 246 17.37 14.13 -8.92
N PRO A 247 16.78 15.34 -8.95
CA PRO A 247 15.94 15.86 -7.86
C PRO A 247 14.85 14.88 -7.41
N GLY A 248 14.22 14.18 -8.36
CA GLY A 248 13.14 13.23 -8.07
C GLY A 248 13.55 12.02 -7.22
N GLU A 249 14.85 11.80 -6.99
CA GLU A 249 15.34 10.71 -6.13
C GLU A 249 15.53 11.12 -4.67
N PHE A 250 15.59 12.42 -4.37
CA PHE A 250 15.93 12.89 -3.03
C PHE A 250 15.11 14.07 -2.51
N ILE A 251 14.43 14.84 -3.38
CA ILE A 251 13.64 16.01 -2.96
C ILE A 251 12.45 15.61 -2.08
N ASP A 252 11.68 14.58 -2.45
CA ASP A 252 10.55 14.09 -1.64
C ASP A 252 11.01 13.73 -0.21
N HIS A 253 12.18 13.10 -0.08
CA HIS A 253 12.74 12.78 1.22
C HIS A 253 13.18 14.03 1.97
N ALA A 254 13.88 14.95 1.30
CA ALA A 254 14.32 16.21 1.88
C ALA A 254 13.15 17.08 2.37
N GLU A 255 12.01 17.10 1.67
CA GLU A 255 10.79 17.79 2.11
C GLU A 255 10.22 17.15 3.38
N ASN A 256 10.09 15.82 3.39
CA ASN A 256 9.53 15.08 4.53
C ASN A 256 10.39 15.17 5.80
N THR A 257 11.71 15.31 5.66
CA THR A 257 12.64 15.42 6.80
C THR A 257 13.03 16.86 7.13
N GLY A 258 12.52 17.84 6.38
CA GLY A 258 12.85 19.26 6.53
C GLY A 258 14.25 19.65 6.02
N LEU A 259 15.01 18.71 5.45
CA LEU A 259 16.31 18.98 4.82
C LEU A 259 16.19 19.82 3.53
N ILE A 260 14.98 19.99 2.99
CA ILE A 260 14.75 20.88 1.84
C ILE A 260 15.11 22.33 2.15
N ILE A 261 14.94 22.77 3.40
CA ILE A 261 15.24 24.13 3.84
C ILE A 261 16.75 24.43 3.74
N PRO A 262 17.65 23.66 4.38
CA PRO A 262 19.09 23.90 4.25
C PRO A 262 19.61 23.67 2.82
N ILE A 263 19.02 22.74 2.05
CA ILE A 263 19.38 22.57 0.64
C ILE A 263 19.00 23.83 -0.16
N GLY A 264 17.80 24.38 0.04
CA GLY A 264 17.36 25.60 -0.62
C GLY A 264 18.24 26.80 -0.28
N GLN A 265 18.66 26.93 0.98
CA GLN A 265 19.61 27.96 1.40
C GLN A 265 20.96 27.81 0.68
N TRP A 266 21.50 26.60 0.61
CA TRP A 266 22.75 26.33 -0.11
C TRP A 266 22.64 26.71 -1.60
N VAL A 267 21.52 26.43 -2.26
CA VAL A 267 21.32 26.83 -3.68
C VAL A 267 21.35 28.34 -3.85
N LEU A 268 20.72 29.09 -2.94
CA LEU A 268 20.74 30.54 -2.96
C LEU A 268 22.14 31.10 -2.72
N GLU A 269 22.90 30.53 -1.78
CA GLU A 269 24.29 30.92 -1.49
C GLU A 269 25.23 30.70 -2.69
N GLN A 270 25.00 29.68 -3.52
CA GLN A 270 25.80 29.43 -4.73
C GLN A 270 25.46 30.35 -5.91
N THR A 271 24.36 31.09 -5.84
CA THR A 271 23.82 31.88 -6.95
C THR A 271 23.69 33.38 -6.61
N ALA A 272 24.01 33.76 -5.37
CA ALA A 272 24.16 35.13 -4.91
C ALA A 272 25.55 35.69 -5.25
#